data_AF-A0A1I1Q4A1-F1
#
_entry.id   AF-A0A1I1Q4A1-F1
#
_cell.length_a   1.000
_cell.length_b   1.000
_cell.length_c   1.000
_cell.angle_alpha   90.00
_cell.angle_beta   90.00
_cell.angle_gamma   90.00
#
_symmetry.space_group_name_H-M   'P 1'
#
loop_
_entity.id
_entity.type
_entity.pdbx_description
1 polymer ?
#
loop_
_entity_poly.entity_id
_entity_poly.type
_entity_poly.pdbx_seq_one_letter_code
_entity_poly.pdbx_strand_id
1 'polypeptide(L)'
;MNTTLAAAKANRTVATIRTWCRMGAVAAVKTGHGWDIDEASLEYRISLDKPAAPKPLTADDIIAIGGRRWTKAGKDRVYLNNIAGFIGLELTHYRTGNVSSAALNGRGIANGRAAGIASAVQKLYFDVAEGRLVALHYGARAYEVRYLNGDRETVDLVAAAFAGVEAAVAAL
;
A
#
# COMPACT_ATOMS: atom_id res chain seq x y z
N MET A 1 24.28 -21.09 -8.58
CA MET A 1 23.35 -21.20 -7.42
C MET A 1 22.27 -22.24 -7.68
N ASN A 2 21.70 -22.90 -6.65
CA ASN A 2 20.63 -23.90 -6.86
C ASN A 2 19.24 -23.26 -7.07
N THR A 3 18.27 -24.06 -7.54
CA THR A 3 16.91 -23.60 -7.86
C THR A 3 16.13 -23.05 -6.69
N THR A 4 16.39 -23.52 -5.46
CA THR A 4 15.69 -23.06 -4.25
C THR A 4 16.16 -21.67 -3.85
N LEU A 5 17.47 -21.43 -3.87
CA LEU A 5 18.05 -20.11 -3.62
C LEU A 5 17.63 -19.10 -4.72
N ALA A 6 17.64 -19.52 -5.98
CA ALA A 6 17.18 -18.69 -7.09
C ALA A 6 15.69 -18.31 -6.95
N ALA A 7 14.85 -19.25 -6.50
CA ALA A 7 13.42 -19.01 -6.26
C ALA A 7 13.21 -17.96 -5.15
N ALA A 8 13.93 -18.10 -4.04
CA ALA A 8 13.90 -17.12 -2.95
C ALA A 8 14.38 -15.75 -3.41
N LYS A 9 15.51 -15.68 -4.14
CA LYS A 9 16.08 -14.41 -4.63
C LYS A 9 15.15 -13.69 -5.62
N ALA A 10 14.48 -14.44 -6.50
CA ALA A 10 13.57 -13.87 -7.49
C ALA A 10 12.16 -13.58 -6.95
N ASN A 11 11.84 -14.00 -5.71
CA ASN A 11 10.46 -14.06 -5.21
C ASN A 11 9.52 -14.79 -6.20
N ARG A 12 9.94 -15.98 -6.63
CA ARG A 12 9.22 -16.83 -7.60
C ARG A 12 9.20 -18.28 -7.13
N THR A 13 8.34 -19.08 -7.75
CA THR A 13 8.29 -20.52 -7.46
C THR A 13 9.49 -21.25 -8.08
N VAL A 14 9.89 -22.37 -7.48
CA VAL A 14 10.91 -23.27 -8.05
C VAL A 14 10.51 -23.75 -9.46
N ALA A 15 9.21 -23.96 -9.71
CA ALA A 15 8.71 -24.35 -11.02
C ALA A 15 8.96 -23.28 -12.09
N THR A 16 8.75 -21.99 -11.74
CA THR A 16 9.04 -20.85 -12.60
C THR A 16 10.53 -20.80 -12.96
N ILE A 17 11.41 -20.93 -11.96
CA ILE A 17 12.86 -20.95 -12.17
C ILE A 17 13.25 -22.11 -13.10
N ARG A 18 12.75 -23.32 -12.86
CA ARG A 18 13.03 -24.49 -13.72
C ARG A 18 12.55 -24.28 -15.15
N THR A 19 11.43 -23.56 -15.34
CA THR A 19 10.94 -23.20 -16.67
C THR A 19 11.87 -22.21 -17.34
N TRP A 20 12.37 -21.19 -16.63
CA TRP A 20 13.37 -20.26 -17.15
C TRP A 20 14.66 -20.96 -17.57
N CYS A 21 15.16 -21.91 -16.78
CA CYS A 21 16.34 -22.70 -17.17
C CYS A 21 16.07 -23.56 -18.42
N ARG A 22 14.90 -24.21 -18.51
CA ARG A 22 14.51 -25.03 -19.67
C ARG A 22 14.41 -24.24 -20.97
N MET A 23 13.91 -23.01 -20.90
CA MET A 23 13.72 -22.14 -22.08
C MET A 23 14.93 -21.26 -22.39
N GLY A 24 16.03 -21.36 -21.62
CA GLY A 24 17.23 -20.54 -21.81
C GLY A 24 17.05 -19.07 -21.42
N ALA A 25 16.04 -18.73 -20.62
CA ALA A 25 15.83 -17.36 -20.15
C ALA A 25 16.82 -16.93 -19.06
N VAL A 26 17.48 -17.89 -18.42
CA VAL A 26 18.58 -17.69 -17.48
C VAL A 26 19.66 -18.70 -17.82
N ALA A 27 20.92 -18.26 -17.84
CA ALA A 27 22.07 -19.14 -18.03
C ALA A 27 22.14 -20.14 -16.86
N ALA A 28 22.06 -21.42 -17.19
CA ALA A 28 22.10 -22.49 -16.21
C ALA A 28 22.62 -23.78 -16.82
N VAL A 29 23.33 -24.57 -16.01
CA VAL A 29 23.81 -25.90 -16.38
C VAL A 29 22.93 -26.94 -15.70
N LYS A 30 22.39 -27.87 -16.50
CA LYS A 30 21.60 -28.97 -15.96
C LYS A 30 22.50 -30.00 -15.31
N THR A 31 22.23 -30.31 -14.04
CA THR A 31 22.95 -31.33 -13.27
C THR A 31 22.00 -32.51 -12.98
N GLY A 32 22.55 -33.65 -12.57
CA GLY A 32 21.74 -34.84 -12.23
C GLY A 32 20.71 -34.61 -11.12
N HIS A 33 20.89 -33.56 -10.30
CA HIS A 33 20.00 -33.22 -9.18
C HIS A 33 19.26 -31.88 -9.36
N GLY A 34 19.42 -31.18 -10.49
CA GLY A 34 18.74 -29.91 -10.71
C GLY A 34 19.39 -29.02 -11.76
N TRP A 35 19.43 -27.72 -11.46
CA TRP A 35 20.06 -26.70 -12.28
C TRP A 35 21.04 -25.93 -11.41
N ASP A 36 22.25 -25.73 -11.91
CA ASP A 36 23.16 -24.73 -11.38
C ASP A 36 23.02 -23.46 -12.21
N ILE A 37 22.57 -22.39 -11.57
CA ILE A 37 22.08 -21.16 -12.20
C ILE A 37 23.13 -20.07 -12.04
N ASP A 38 23.49 -19.41 -13.13
CA ASP A 38 24.34 -18.22 -13.10
C ASP A 38 23.62 -17.05 -12.42
N GLU A 39 24.31 -16.41 -11.48
CA GLU A 39 23.71 -15.38 -10.63
C GLU A 39 23.48 -14.07 -11.38
N ALA A 40 24.43 -13.65 -12.21
CA ALA A 40 24.31 -12.43 -13.00
C ALA A 40 23.17 -12.53 -14.02
N SER A 41 23.02 -13.69 -14.68
CA SER A 41 21.92 -13.95 -15.59
C SER A 41 20.56 -13.96 -14.89
N LEU A 42 20.49 -14.49 -13.66
CA LEU A 42 19.28 -14.45 -12.86
C LEU A 42 18.91 -13.01 -12.47
N GLU A 43 19.87 -12.21 -12.01
CA GLU A 43 19.65 -10.79 -11.68
C GLU A 43 19.17 -9.99 -12.89
N TYR A 44 19.78 -10.23 -14.05
CA TYR A 44 19.32 -9.63 -15.29
C TYR A 44 17.87 -10.02 -15.60
N ARG A 45 17.51 -11.30 -15.45
CA ARG A 45 16.13 -11.75 -15.67
C ARG A 45 15.13 -11.13 -14.70
N ILE A 46 15.51 -10.98 -13.43
CA ILE A 46 14.71 -10.29 -12.41
C ILE A 46 14.49 -8.83 -12.81
N SER A 47 15.54 -8.16 -13.29
CA SER A 47 15.43 -6.76 -13.73
C SER A 47 14.47 -6.55 -14.91
N LEU A 48 14.34 -7.56 -15.77
CA LEU A 48 13.39 -7.56 -16.89
C LEU A 48 11.95 -7.80 -16.45
N ASP A 49 11.76 -8.44 -15.30
CA ASP A 49 10.44 -8.78 -14.77
C ASP A 49 9.80 -7.53 -14.16
N LYS A 50 9.34 -6.62 -15.02
CA LYS A 50 8.52 -5.49 -14.58
C LYS A 50 7.21 -6.07 -14.02
N PRO A 51 6.81 -5.70 -12.79
CA PRO A 51 5.49 -6.08 -12.32
C PRO A 51 4.46 -5.58 -13.32
N ALA A 52 3.42 -6.38 -13.56
CA ALA A 52 2.27 -5.92 -14.31
C ALA A 52 1.83 -4.59 -13.69
N ALA A 53 1.53 -3.60 -14.55
CA ALA A 53 1.02 -2.33 -14.06
C ALA A 53 -0.18 -2.61 -13.13
N PRO A 54 -0.24 -1.99 -11.94
CA PRO A 54 -1.35 -2.21 -11.03
C PRO A 54 -2.65 -1.94 -11.78
N LYS A 55 -3.66 -2.78 -11.55
CA LYS A 55 -5.00 -2.58 -12.10
C LYS A 55 -5.42 -1.14 -11.79
N PRO A 56 -5.88 -0.35 -12.79
CA PRO A 56 -6.36 1.00 -12.49
C PRO A 56 -7.54 0.90 -11.52
N LEU A 57 -7.53 1.76 -10.50
CA LEU A 57 -8.63 1.84 -9.54
C LEU A 57 -9.92 2.20 -10.30
N THR A 58 -10.99 1.47 -10.01
CA THR A 58 -12.32 1.75 -10.56
C THR A 58 -13.27 2.24 -9.48
N ALA A 59 -14.35 2.91 -9.88
CA ALA A 59 -15.38 3.35 -8.94
C ALA A 59 -15.95 2.18 -8.11
N ASP A 60 -16.11 1.01 -8.73
CA ASP A 60 -16.65 -0.18 -8.08
C ASP A 60 -15.67 -0.75 -7.04
N ASP A 61 -14.37 -0.74 -7.32
CA ASP A 61 -13.34 -1.12 -6.34
C ASP A 61 -13.41 -0.19 -5.11
N ILE A 62 -13.58 1.12 -5.32
CA ILE A 62 -13.69 2.10 -4.23
C ILE A 62 -15.00 1.95 -3.44
N ILE A 63 -16.10 1.58 -4.11
CA ILE A 63 -17.38 1.27 -3.45
C ILE A 63 -17.24 0.00 -2.60
N ALA A 64 -16.55 -1.03 -3.10
CA ALA A 64 -16.36 -2.31 -2.41
C ALA A 64 -15.62 -2.16 -1.07
N ILE A 65 -14.68 -1.22 -0.96
CA ILE A 65 -13.98 -0.90 0.30
C ILE A 65 -14.75 0.08 1.21
N GLY A 66 -16.03 0.34 0.92
CA GLY A 66 -16.91 1.18 1.76
C GLY A 66 -17.09 2.62 1.28
N GLY A 67 -16.69 2.93 0.04
CA GLY A 67 -16.90 4.23 -0.57
C GLY A 67 -18.38 4.54 -0.85
N ARG A 68 -18.75 5.82 -0.82
CA ARG A 68 -20.11 6.29 -1.13
C ARG A 68 -20.11 7.16 -2.37
N ARG A 69 -20.76 6.69 -3.43
CA ARG A 69 -20.89 7.42 -4.69
C ARG A 69 -21.83 8.61 -4.54
N TRP A 70 -21.42 9.73 -5.11
CA TRP A 70 -22.16 10.97 -5.19
C TRP A 70 -22.06 11.52 -6.62
N THR A 71 -23.21 11.80 -7.21
CA THR A 71 -23.29 12.30 -8.58
C THR A 71 -24.24 13.48 -8.63
N LYS A 72 -23.70 14.69 -8.86
CA LYS A 72 -24.49 15.93 -9.01
C LYS A 72 -23.63 17.02 -9.65
N ALA A 73 -24.29 18.00 -10.28
CA ALA A 73 -23.64 19.19 -10.85
C ALA A 73 -22.48 18.84 -11.81
N GLY A 74 -22.68 17.84 -12.66
CA GLY A 74 -21.69 17.39 -13.65
C GLY A 74 -20.47 16.67 -13.07
N LYS A 75 -20.51 16.28 -11.79
CA LYS A 75 -19.42 15.58 -11.09
C LYS A 75 -19.89 14.21 -10.65
N ASP A 76 -18.97 13.25 -10.69
CA ASP A 76 -19.17 11.88 -10.23
C ASP A 76 -17.97 11.45 -9.37
N ARG A 77 -18.22 11.20 -8.08
CA ARG A 77 -17.19 10.99 -7.07
C ARG A 77 -17.57 9.87 -6.12
N VAL A 78 -16.61 9.09 -5.68
CA VAL A 78 -16.80 8.10 -4.61
C VAL A 78 -16.03 8.56 -3.37
N TYR A 79 -16.75 9.00 -2.34
CA TYR A 79 -16.16 9.51 -1.10
C TYR A 79 -15.81 8.38 -0.14
N LEU A 80 -14.62 8.49 0.46
CA LEU A 80 -14.11 7.59 1.49
C LEU A 80 -14.11 8.34 2.83
N ASN A 81 -15.08 8.02 3.68
CA ASN A 81 -15.29 8.76 4.94
C ASN A 81 -14.42 8.21 6.09
N ASN A 82 -13.96 6.96 6.01
CA ASN A 82 -13.07 6.36 7.01
C ASN A 82 -11.59 6.73 6.75
N ILE A 83 -11.31 8.02 6.61
CA ILE A 83 -9.98 8.52 6.23
C ILE A 83 -8.92 8.12 7.26
N ALA A 84 -9.25 8.19 8.56
CA ALA A 84 -8.36 7.77 9.63
C ALA A 84 -7.93 6.29 9.48
N GLY A 85 -8.87 5.40 9.15
CA GLY A 85 -8.57 4.00 8.88
C GLY A 85 -7.60 3.81 7.71
N PHE A 86 -7.75 4.56 6.62
CA PHE A 86 -6.83 4.49 5.47
C PHE A 86 -5.44 5.09 5.77
N ILE A 87 -5.34 6.03 6.70
CA ILE A 87 -4.05 6.53 7.19
C ILE A 87 -3.36 5.50 8.12
N GLY A 88 -4.11 4.49 8.60
CA GLY A 88 -3.68 3.56 9.65
C GLY A 88 -3.80 4.14 11.06
N LEU A 89 -4.59 5.20 11.23
CA LEU A 89 -4.87 5.81 12.53
C LEU A 89 -6.02 5.09 13.22
N GLU A 90 -5.72 4.50 14.36
CA GLU A 90 -6.68 3.82 15.23
C GLU A 90 -6.91 4.68 16.47
N LEU A 91 -8.18 5.01 16.73
CA LEU A 91 -8.59 5.81 17.88
C LEU A 91 -9.63 5.07 18.70
N THR A 92 -9.45 5.08 20.01
CA THR A 92 -10.52 4.78 20.95
C THR A 92 -10.90 6.05 21.70
N HIS A 93 -12.17 6.14 22.09
CA HIS A 93 -12.70 7.30 22.79
C HIS A 93 -13.34 6.91 24.12
N TYR A 94 -13.16 7.77 25.12
CA TYR A 94 -14.03 7.80 26.29
C TYR A 94 -15.45 8.16 25.87
N ARG A 95 -16.44 7.88 26.74
CA ARG A 95 -17.84 8.30 26.52
C ARG A 95 -18.01 9.81 26.38
N THR A 96 -17.06 10.59 26.87
CA THR A 96 -17.03 12.05 26.74
C THR A 96 -16.59 12.53 25.35
N GLY A 97 -16.15 11.63 24.46
CA GLY A 97 -15.61 11.95 23.14
C GLY A 97 -14.09 12.20 23.11
N ASN A 98 -13.46 12.34 24.28
CA ASN A 98 -12.00 12.46 24.37
C ASN A 98 -11.29 11.16 23.94
N VAL A 99 -10.17 11.28 23.23
CA VAL A 99 -9.35 10.13 22.82
C VAL A 99 -8.75 9.44 24.05
N SER A 100 -9.08 8.15 24.23
CA SER A 100 -8.56 7.29 25.31
C SER A 100 -7.27 6.56 24.91
N SER A 101 -7.13 6.17 23.64
CA SER A 101 -5.87 5.66 23.08
C SER A 101 -5.78 6.00 21.60
N ALA A 102 -4.55 6.10 21.11
CA ALA A 102 -4.25 6.32 19.70
C ALA A 102 -3.06 5.46 19.25
N ALA A 103 -3.17 4.86 18.08
CA ALA A 103 -2.08 4.17 17.41
C ALA A 103 -2.04 4.55 15.92
N LEU A 104 -0.84 4.59 15.36
CA LEU A 104 -0.61 4.77 13.93
C LEU A 104 0.13 3.55 13.41
N ASN A 105 -0.46 2.83 12.46
CA ASN A 105 0.06 1.57 11.93
C ASN A 105 0.40 0.56 13.04
N GLY A 106 -0.50 0.43 14.03
CA GLY A 106 -0.31 -0.44 15.20
C GLY A 106 0.70 0.05 16.25
N ARG A 107 1.39 1.18 16.03
CA ARG A 107 2.35 1.76 16.98
C ARG A 107 1.68 2.86 17.80
N GLY A 108 1.76 2.75 19.13
CA GLY A 108 1.15 3.73 20.04
C GLY A 108 1.72 5.15 19.87
N ILE A 109 0.84 6.15 19.86
CA ILE A 109 1.18 7.58 19.78
C ILE A 109 0.53 8.36 20.94
N ALA A 110 1.00 9.58 21.20
CA ALA A 110 0.39 10.44 22.21
C ALA A 110 -1.01 10.95 21.77
N ASN A 111 -2.02 10.78 22.63
CA ASN A 111 -3.42 11.15 22.34
C ASN A 111 -3.59 12.61 21.89
N GLY A 112 -2.82 13.55 22.44
CA GLY A 112 -2.91 14.98 22.10
C GLY A 112 -2.55 15.32 20.64
N ARG A 113 -1.87 14.43 19.92
CA ARG A 113 -1.55 14.60 18.48
C ARG A 113 -2.55 13.91 17.56
N ALA A 114 -3.32 12.97 18.09
CA ALA A 114 -4.22 12.12 17.33
C ALA A 114 -5.34 12.90 16.63
N ALA A 115 -5.92 13.89 17.31
CA ALA A 115 -6.98 14.73 16.74
C ALA A 115 -6.50 15.53 15.52
N GLY A 116 -5.27 16.08 15.58
CA GLY A 116 -4.67 16.81 14.46
C GLY A 116 -4.50 15.92 13.23
N ILE A 117 -3.95 14.72 13.43
CA ILE A 117 -3.79 13.72 12.36
C ILE A 117 -5.15 13.33 11.76
N ALA A 118 -6.14 13.03 12.61
CA ALA A 118 -7.48 12.65 12.17
C ALA A 118 -8.18 13.72 11.32
N SER A 119 -7.92 14.99 11.62
CA SER A 119 -8.53 16.14 10.92
C SER A 119 -7.72 16.67 9.72
N ALA A 120 -6.48 16.24 9.56
CA ALA A 120 -5.56 16.83 8.57
C ALA A 120 -6.03 16.63 7.13
N VAL A 121 -6.57 15.45 6.83
CA VAL A 121 -7.19 15.13 5.54
C VAL A 121 -8.71 15.25 5.70
N GLN A 122 -9.27 16.34 5.20
CA GLN A 122 -10.69 16.67 5.36
C GLN A 122 -11.58 15.82 4.45
N LYS A 123 -11.13 15.57 3.21
CA LYS A 123 -11.89 14.81 2.23
C LYS A 123 -10.96 13.89 1.46
N LEU A 124 -11.42 12.67 1.23
CA LEU A 124 -10.77 11.71 0.36
C LEU A 124 -11.85 11.16 -0.57
N TYR A 125 -11.61 11.24 -1.87
CA TYR A 125 -12.54 10.70 -2.86
C TYR A 125 -11.81 10.23 -4.11
N PHE A 126 -12.41 9.26 -4.80
CA PHE A 126 -12.06 8.91 -6.16
C PHE A 126 -12.89 9.74 -7.13
N ASP A 127 -12.23 10.46 -8.04
CA ASP A 127 -12.89 11.19 -9.11
C ASP A 127 -13.06 10.25 -10.31
N VAL A 128 -14.32 9.93 -10.66
CA VAL A 128 -14.62 8.89 -11.65
C VAL A 128 -14.22 9.33 -13.06
N ALA A 129 -14.34 10.63 -13.37
CA ALA A 129 -14.00 11.16 -14.68
C ALA A 129 -12.49 11.19 -14.91
N GLU A 130 -11.71 11.50 -13.87
CA GLU A 130 -10.25 11.58 -13.95
C GLU A 130 -9.55 10.24 -13.62
N GLY A 131 -10.26 9.28 -13.05
CA GLY A 131 -9.73 7.95 -12.71
C GLY A 131 -8.66 7.98 -11.61
N ARG A 132 -8.74 8.92 -10.66
CA ARG A 132 -7.70 9.11 -9.62
C ARG A 132 -8.26 9.43 -8.24
N LEU A 133 -7.45 9.15 -7.23
CA LEU A 133 -7.69 9.62 -5.87
C LEU A 133 -7.37 11.11 -5.71
N VAL A 134 -8.22 11.79 -4.94
CA VAL A 134 -8.10 13.20 -4.62
C VAL A 134 -8.29 13.37 -3.11
N ALA A 135 -7.35 14.05 -2.48
CA ALA A 135 -7.43 14.45 -1.08
C ALA A 135 -7.52 15.98 -0.97
N LEU A 136 -8.45 16.46 -0.14
CA LEU A 136 -8.45 17.83 0.35
C LEU A 136 -7.89 17.81 1.77
N HIS A 137 -6.82 18.55 2.00
CA HIS A 137 -6.16 18.66 3.30
C HIS A 137 -5.98 20.13 3.68
N TYR A 138 -5.94 20.41 4.98
CA TYR A 138 -5.64 21.74 5.51
C TYR A 138 -4.36 21.70 6.33
N GLY A 139 -3.52 22.73 6.19
CA GLY A 139 -2.25 22.82 6.90
C GLY A 139 -1.17 21.90 6.34
N ALA A 140 -0.26 21.46 7.22
CA ALA A 140 0.89 20.64 6.84
C ALA A 140 0.43 19.29 6.26
N ARG A 141 0.96 18.93 5.08
CA ARG A 141 0.70 17.62 4.47
C ARG A 141 1.42 16.49 5.20
N ALA A 142 2.58 16.79 5.76
CA ALA A 142 3.39 15.88 6.56
C ALA A 142 3.40 16.28 8.03
N TYR A 143 3.29 15.30 8.93
CA TYR A 143 3.28 15.49 10.37
C TYR A 143 4.43 14.71 11.02
N GLU A 144 5.17 15.37 11.91
CA GLU A 144 6.06 14.65 12.83
C GLU A 144 5.21 13.91 13.87
N VAL A 145 5.26 12.60 13.82
CA VAL A 145 4.60 11.69 14.76
C VAL A 145 5.64 11.24 15.76
N ARG A 146 5.33 11.45 17.05
CA ARG A 146 6.11 10.91 18.16
C ARG A 146 5.43 9.67 18.70
N TYR A 147 6.12 8.55 18.64
CA TYR A 147 5.67 7.27 19.17
C TYR A 147 5.96 7.17 20.66
N LEU A 148 5.21 6.31 21.36
CA LEU A 148 5.37 6.11 22.81
C LEU A 148 6.72 5.51 23.20
N ASN A 149 7.38 4.80 22.29
CA ASN A 149 8.73 4.27 22.49
C ASN A 149 9.84 5.33 22.33
N GLY A 150 9.48 6.58 22.00
CA GLY A 150 10.41 7.69 21.82
C GLY A 150 10.79 7.97 20.36
N ASP A 151 10.49 7.06 19.44
CA ASP A 151 10.77 7.22 18.01
C ASP A 151 10.00 8.41 17.43
N ARG A 152 10.58 8.99 16.37
CA ARG A 152 9.95 10.06 15.61
C ARG A 152 10.01 9.75 14.13
N GLU A 153 8.92 10.05 13.45
CA GLU A 153 8.79 9.84 12.02
C GLU A 153 7.95 10.96 11.42
N THR A 154 8.35 11.44 10.26
CA THR A 154 7.53 12.41 9.50
C THR A 154 6.69 11.64 8.50
N VAL A 155 5.37 11.68 8.68
CA VAL A 155 4.42 10.94 7.86
C VAL A 155 3.65 11.91 6.97
N ASP A 156 3.71 11.70 5.66
CA ASP A 156 2.79 12.35 4.70
C ASP A 156 1.42 11.66 4.80
N LEU A 157 0.44 12.35 5.37
CA LEU A 157 -0.88 11.77 5.66
C LEU A 157 -1.70 11.54 4.40
N VAL A 158 -1.48 12.33 3.35
CA VAL A 158 -2.18 12.11 2.07
C VAL A 158 -1.59 10.90 1.36
N ALA A 159 -0.26 10.77 1.35
CA ALA A 159 0.39 9.59 0.79
C ALA A 159 0.00 8.32 1.56
N ALA A 160 -0.03 8.39 2.90
CA ALA A 160 -0.49 7.29 3.75
C ALA A 160 -1.93 6.90 3.43
N ALA A 161 -2.85 7.88 3.33
CA ALA A 161 -4.24 7.61 2.98
C ALA A 161 -4.39 6.94 1.60
N PHE A 162 -3.64 7.39 0.59
CA PHE A 162 -3.68 6.79 -0.74
C PHE A 162 -3.15 5.35 -0.72
N ALA A 163 -2.02 5.11 -0.06
CA ALA A 163 -1.45 3.78 0.10
C ALA A 163 -2.41 2.83 0.83
N GLY A 164 -3.10 3.30 1.87
CA GLY A 164 -4.11 2.50 2.58
C GLY A 164 -5.32 2.16 1.73
N VAL A 165 -5.77 3.06 0.84
CA VAL A 165 -6.84 2.78 -0.12
C VAL A 165 -6.40 1.73 -1.14
N GLU A 166 -5.22 1.88 -1.72
CA GLU A 166 -4.66 0.92 -2.68
C GLU A 166 -4.49 -0.46 -2.05
N ALA A 167 -4.00 -0.53 -0.80
CA ALA A 167 -3.87 -1.78 -0.05
C ALA A 167 -5.24 -2.42 0.24
N ALA A 168 -6.24 -1.62 0.60
CA ALA A 168 -7.60 -2.12 0.84
C ALA A 168 -8.23 -2.71 -0.44
N VAL A 169 -8.03 -2.06 -1.60
CA VAL A 169 -8.50 -2.57 -2.89
C VAL A 169 -7.74 -3.83 -3.31
N ALA A 170 -6.42 -3.88 -3.08
CA ALA A 170 -5.61 -5.04 -3.38
C ALA A 170 -5.95 -6.27 -2.53
N ALA A 171 -6.69 -6.08 -1.41
CA ALA A 171 -7.14 -7.13 -0.52
C ALA A 171 -8.56 -7.67 -0.81
N LEU A 172 -9.25 -7.13 -1.83
CA LEU A 172 -10.55 -7.62 -2.33
C LEU A 172 -10.39 -8.95 -3.10
#